data_AF-A0A7V9LEP3-F1
#
_entry.id   AF-A0A7V9LEP3-F1
#
_cell.length_a   1.000
_cell.length_b   1.000
_cell.length_c   1.000
_cell.angle_alpha   90.00
_cell.angle_beta   90.00
_cell.angle_gamma   90.00
#
_symmetry.space_group_name_H-M   'P 1'
#
loop_
_entity.id
_entity.type
_entity.pdbx_description
1 polymer ?
#
loop_
_entity_poly.entity_id
_entity_poly.type
_entity_poly.pdbx_seq_one_letter_code
_entity_poly.pdbx_strand_id
1 'polypeptide(L)'
;MSQENKVVQLPAAGVPADQGLSSLGLIMQLAGSVGGLGVSLLAFASLLGMKDSRGDALWLFLLLSTCVVRSVFHRMAGTEMLYGRPGASNALGGLTRYIVIGAIHSVVFAAALGLKFDASTGTCIGLGLGLLVWPAVLGAMMATGLFSRFAAKVPVAEDKGFEGAAILMTVLGICGALTISMLLLGMVEAGGRAMREGRMVLIMLALIMLIARSILHAQAGISGLRTTSIDRSVELANRYSSFGIISAFCTGGAMLLAVMTTQLDVLMLAGVTGLTWMLMAWPMIIRRFFGDRQFNDLLAGEHADVHRRAPDAGLTGLGWLLLAHAAYCLTLLLPGLVGEDAPHKLFDILDGASGRSPWWNVGLAMFEGWAGYELIRMTRHHRIIALAYAAVASAVTLYLFWPALQQLDNIRISSPQHLFMLLPLALALVIPASVLVLVNRNIAPTARARVRFKPKS
;
A
#
# COMPACT_ATOMS: atom_id res chain seq x y z
N MET A 1 5.59 -47.43 -0.52
CA MET A 1 4.56 -46.38 -0.55
C MET A 1 4.76 -45.56 -1.82
N SER A 2 3.99 -45.83 -2.87
CA SER A 2 4.00 -45.03 -4.09
C SER A 2 3.40 -43.67 -3.76
N GLN A 3 4.20 -42.60 -3.82
CA GLN A 3 3.65 -41.25 -3.90
C GLN A 3 2.87 -41.18 -5.21
N GLU A 4 1.56 -41.39 -5.14
CA GLU A 4 0.63 -40.98 -6.17
C GLU A 4 0.93 -39.51 -6.45
N ASN A 5 1.47 -39.24 -7.64
CA ASN A 5 1.58 -37.90 -8.18
C ASN A 5 0.15 -37.34 -8.29
N LYS A 6 -0.36 -36.73 -7.21
CA LYS A 6 -1.55 -35.90 -7.25
C LYS A 6 -1.23 -34.77 -8.22
N VAL A 7 -1.67 -34.93 -9.45
CA VAL A 7 -1.68 -33.88 -10.46
C VAL A 7 -2.57 -32.79 -9.90
N VAL A 8 -1.95 -31.77 -9.31
CA VAL A 8 -2.67 -30.57 -8.88
C VAL A 8 -3.26 -29.97 -10.15
N GLN A 9 -4.59 -29.97 -10.26
CA GLN A 9 -5.27 -29.27 -11.34
C GLN A 9 -4.85 -27.81 -11.27
N LEU A 10 -4.07 -27.38 -12.26
CA LEU A 10 -3.74 -25.98 -12.43
C LEU A 10 -5.04 -25.19 -12.60
N PRO A 11 -5.13 -23.96 -12.08
CA PRO A 11 -6.27 -23.10 -12.38
C PRO A 11 -6.48 -23.00 -13.90
N ALA A 12 -7.69 -22.59 -14.30
CA ALA A 12 -8.00 -22.26 -15.67
C ALA A 12 -6.86 -21.46 -16.33
N ALA A 13 -6.61 -21.71 -17.62
CA ALA A 13 -5.50 -21.10 -18.34
C ALA A 13 -5.46 -19.57 -18.12
N GLY A 14 -4.33 -19.05 -17.64
CA GLY A 14 -4.12 -17.60 -17.44
C GLY A 14 -4.11 -17.10 -15.99
N VAL A 15 -4.36 -17.94 -14.98
CA VAL A 15 -4.29 -17.52 -13.56
C VAL A 15 -2.95 -17.93 -12.95
N PRO A 16 -2.24 -17.04 -12.22
CA PRO A 16 -0.97 -17.42 -11.59
C PRO A 16 -1.23 -18.43 -10.47
N ALA A 17 -0.24 -19.29 -10.22
CA ALA A 17 -0.38 -20.38 -9.27
C ALA A 17 -0.73 -19.88 -7.86
N ASP A 18 -0.20 -18.72 -7.45
CA ASP A 18 -0.40 -18.12 -6.13
C ASP A 18 -1.55 -17.10 -6.07
N GLN A 19 -2.26 -16.83 -7.18
CA GLN A 19 -3.29 -15.77 -7.26
C GLN A 19 -2.84 -14.39 -6.74
N GLY A 20 -1.56 -14.06 -6.87
CA GLY A 20 -1.01 -12.79 -6.40
C GLY A 20 -0.94 -12.67 -4.88
N LEU A 21 -1.02 -13.78 -4.12
CA LEU A 21 -0.85 -13.78 -2.66
C LEU A 21 0.50 -13.16 -2.23
N SER A 22 1.53 -13.27 -3.06
CA SER A 22 2.80 -12.56 -2.86
C SER A 22 2.62 -11.04 -2.80
N SER A 23 1.83 -10.46 -3.70
CA SER A 23 1.53 -9.02 -3.72
C SER A 23 0.69 -8.60 -2.52
N LEU A 24 -0.33 -9.40 -2.15
CA LEU A 24 -1.10 -9.18 -0.93
C LEU A 24 -0.18 -9.18 0.30
N GLY A 25 0.74 -10.14 0.41
CA GLY A 25 1.70 -10.21 1.51
C GLY A 25 2.60 -8.97 1.60
N LEU A 26 3.07 -8.44 0.47
CA LEU A 26 3.84 -7.19 0.39
C LEU A 26 3.01 -5.98 0.85
N ILE A 27 1.77 -5.86 0.39
CA ILE A 27 0.84 -4.80 0.79
C ILE A 27 0.59 -4.85 2.30
N MET A 28 0.30 -6.04 2.85
CA MET A 28 0.03 -6.23 4.27
C MET A 28 1.26 -5.92 5.14
N GLN A 29 2.47 -6.28 4.70
CA GLN A 29 3.70 -5.92 5.40
C GLN A 29 3.92 -4.40 5.42
N LEU A 30 3.72 -3.74 4.29
CA LEU A 30 3.86 -2.29 4.19
C LEU A 30 2.81 -1.57 5.04
N ALA A 31 1.54 -1.91 4.87
CA ALA A 31 0.42 -1.30 5.59
C ALA A 31 0.52 -1.54 7.10
N GLY A 32 0.87 -2.74 7.54
CA GLY A 32 1.09 -3.04 8.96
C GLY A 32 2.29 -2.28 9.55
N SER A 33 3.36 -2.09 8.79
CA SER A 33 4.55 -1.36 9.25
C SER A 33 4.30 0.15 9.34
N VAL A 34 3.69 0.74 8.31
CA VAL A 34 3.38 2.17 8.25
C VAL A 34 2.26 2.52 9.21
N GLY A 35 1.18 1.75 9.23
CA GLY A 35 0.03 1.96 10.12
C GLY A 35 0.41 1.82 11.60
N GLY A 36 1.19 0.80 11.95
CA GLY A 36 1.65 0.61 13.34
C GLY A 36 2.49 1.79 13.83
N LEU A 37 3.34 2.33 12.97
CA LEU A 37 4.13 3.50 13.31
C LEU A 37 3.27 4.77 13.41
N GLY A 38 2.41 5.02 12.42
CA GLY A 38 1.54 6.20 12.45
C GLY A 38 0.69 6.24 13.71
N VAL A 39 0.11 5.11 14.12
CA VAL A 39 -0.64 5.03 15.37
C VAL A 39 0.26 5.12 16.60
N SER A 40 1.48 4.60 16.57
CA SER A 40 2.44 4.78 17.68
C SER A 40 2.80 6.25 17.88
N LEU A 41 3.01 7.01 16.80
CA LEU A 41 3.26 8.45 16.85
C LEU A 41 2.04 9.21 17.41
N LEU A 42 0.84 8.85 16.97
CA LEU A 42 -0.40 9.44 17.50
C LEU A 42 -0.59 9.11 19.00
N ALA A 43 -0.30 7.89 19.42
CA ALA A 43 -0.34 7.46 20.83
C ALA A 43 0.63 8.27 21.67
N PHE A 44 1.85 8.43 21.17
CA PHE A 44 2.89 9.20 21.82
C PHE A 44 2.55 10.70 21.89
N ALA A 45 2.07 11.29 20.81
CA ALA A 45 1.63 12.68 20.77
C ALA A 45 0.48 12.94 21.76
N SER A 46 -0.47 12.01 21.82
CA SER A 46 -1.61 12.08 22.75
C SER A 46 -1.16 12.08 24.21
N LEU A 47 -0.18 11.24 24.57
CA LEU A 47 0.40 11.21 25.91
C LEU A 47 1.06 12.53 26.31
N LEU A 48 1.75 13.19 25.37
CA LEU A 48 2.45 14.46 25.64
C LEU A 48 1.51 15.67 25.65
N GLY A 49 0.42 15.64 24.88
CA GLY A 49 -0.50 16.76 24.73
C GLY A 49 -1.51 16.94 25.87
N MET A 50 -1.84 15.88 26.62
CA MET A 50 -2.86 15.93 27.66
C MET A 50 -2.26 16.27 29.04
N LYS A 51 -2.18 17.57 29.35
CA LYS A 51 -1.68 18.04 30.66
C LYS A 51 -2.71 17.89 31.80
N ASP A 52 -4.00 18.00 31.51
CA ASP A 52 -5.02 18.20 32.55
C ASP A 52 -5.94 16.98 32.81
N SER A 53 -5.99 15.96 31.93
CA SER A 53 -6.74 14.71 32.16
C SER A 53 -5.84 13.47 32.04
N ARG A 54 -5.12 13.14 33.12
CA ARG A 54 -4.24 11.95 33.17
C ARG A 54 -5.01 10.64 32.95
N GLY A 55 -6.28 10.58 33.36
CA GLY A 55 -7.13 9.40 33.21
C GLY A 55 -7.45 9.12 31.74
N ASP A 56 -7.95 10.12 31.01
CA ASP A 56 -8.32 9.94 29.60
C ASP A 56 -7.08 9.75 28.72
N ALA A 57 -5.95 10.37 29.09
CA ALA A 57 -4.67 10.15 28.44
C ALA A 57 -4.21 8.69 28.50
N LEU A 58 -4.33 8.06 29.68
CA LEU A 58 -4.00 6.65 29.83
C LEU A 58 -4.93 5.78 28.98
N TRP A 59 -6.24 6.03 29.02
CA TRP A 59 -7.21 5.27 28.22
C TRP A 59 -6.97 5.42 26.73
N LEU A 60 -6.66 6.63 26.25
CA LEU A 60 -6.38 6.87 24.84
C LEU A 60 -5.08 6.20 24.42
N PHE A 61 -4.05 6.24 25.26
CA PHE A 61 -2.81 5.51 25.04
C PHE A 61 -3.02 4.00 24.96
N LEU A 62 -3.79 3.43 25.88
CA LEU A 62 -4.13 2.00 25.85
C LEU A 62 -4.90 1.65 24.58
N LEU A 63 -5.90 2.44 24.23
CA LEU A 63 -6.70 2.27 23.02
C LEU A 63 -5.83 2.31 21.77
N LEU A 64 -4.96 3.30 21.62
CA LEU A 64 -4.04 3.41 20.49
C LEU A 64 -2.97 2.30 20.49
N SER A 65 -2.53 1.83 21.65
CA SER A 65 -1.63 0.68 21.76
C SER A 65 -2.26 -0.59 21.19
N THR A 66 -3.57 -0.79 21.34
CA THR A 66 -4.26 -1.94 20.70
C THR A 66 -4.23 -1.86 19.17
N CYS A 67 -4.25 -0.65 18.59
CA CYS A 67 -4.09 -0.46 17.15
C CYS A 67 -2.67 -0.81 16.66
N VAL A 68 -1.65 -0.58 17.51
CA VAL A 68 -0.27 -1.04 17.23
C VAL A 68 -0.23 -2.56 17.19
N VAL A 69 -0.83 -3.24 18.17
CA VAL A 69 -0.93 -4.70 18.20
C VAL A 69 -1.61 -5.23 16.94
N ARG A 70 -2.74 -4.66 16.54
CA ARG A 70 -3.43 -4.98 15.29
C ARG A 70 -2.51 -4.82 14.07
N SER A 71 -1.73 -3.75 14.01
CA SER A 71 -0.80 -3.49 12.91
C SER A 71 0.35 -4.49 12.86
N VAL A 72 0.81 -4.97 14.02
CA VAL A 72 1.79 -6.07 14.11
C VAL A 72 1.21 -7.36 13.53
N PHE A 73 -0.03 -7.74 13.90
CA PHE A 73 -0.69 -8.91 13.32
C PHE A 73 -0.92 -8.77 11.81
N HIS A 74 -1.23 -7.56 11.33
CA HIS A 74 -1.33 -7.26 9.90
C HIS A 74 0.00 -7.56 9.17
N ARG A 75 1.10 -7.05 9.71
CA ARG A 75 2.45 -7.29 9.15
C ARG A 75 2.85 -8.76 9.23
N MET A 76 2.56 -9.43 10.35
CA MET A 76 2.85 -10.85 10.55
C MET A 76 2.11 -11.73 9.55
N ALA A 77 0.83 -11.45 9.29
CA ALA A 77 0.07 -12.16 8.25
C ALA A 77 0.72 -12.03 6.87
N GLY A 78 1.15 -10.82 6.50
CA GLY A 78 1.89 -10.62 5.24
C GLY A 78 3.26 -11.31 5.21
N THR A 79 3.93 -11.43 6.36
CA THR A 79 5.21 -12.15 6.50
C THR A 79 5.03 -13.65 6.34
N GLU A 80 4.05 -14.24 7.03
CA GLU A 80 3.75 -15.67 6.95
C GLU A 80 3.29 -16.06 5.54
N MET A 81 2.52 -15.21 4.85
CA MET A 81 2.14 -15.46 3.46
C MET A 81 3.32 -15.49 2.49
N LEU A 82 4.34 -14.65 2.73
CA LEU A 82 5.48 -14.50 1.83
C LEU A 82 6.58 -15.53 2.07
N TYR A 83 6.81 -15.91 3.33
CA TYR A 83 7.96 -16.72 3.74
C TYR A 83 7.55 -18.05 4.37
N GLY A 84 6.25 -18.27 4.56
CA GLY A 84 5.73 -19.40 5.31
C GLY A 84 6.03 -19.29 6.81
N ARG A 85 5.56 -20.28 7.56
CA ARG A 85 5.95 -20.50 8.95
C ARG A 85 6.48 -21.94 9.07
N PRO A 86 7.70 -22.15 9.58
CA PRO A 86 8.25 -23.49 9.77
C PRO A 86 7.29 -24.36 10.59
N GLY A 87 6.95 -25.54 10.07
CA GLY A 87 6.07 -26.50 10.76
C GLY A 87 4.58 -26.13 10.80
N ALA A 88 4.13 -25.07 10.11
CA ALA A 88 2.70 -24.74 10.08
C ALA A 88 1.93 -25.68 9.14
N SER A 89 0.81 -26.22 9.64
CA SER A 89 -0.12 -27.05 8.86
C SER A 89 -1.06 -26.24 7.96
N ASN A 90 -1.23 -24.95 8.26
CA ASN A 90 -2.07 -24.04 7.50
C ASN A 90 -1.27 -22.83 7.02
N ALA A 91 -1.05 -22.74 5.70
CA ALA A 91 -0.28 -21.65 5.10
C ALA A 91 -0.98 -20.27 5.21
N LEU A 92 -2.30 -20.25 5.42
CA LEU A 92 -3.11 -19.04 5.61
C LEU A 92 -3.42 -18.76 7.08
N GLY A 93 -2.83 -19.51 8.02
CA GLY A 93 -3.12 -19.36 9.45
C GLY A 93 -2.86 -17.95 9.99
N GLY A 94 -1.81 -17.28 9.51
CA GLY A 94 -1.53 -15.87 9.85
C GLY A 94 -2.62 -14.92 9.40
N LEU A 95 -3.15 -15.10 8.19
CA LEU A 95 -4.24 -14.31 7.64
C LEU A 95 -5.54 -14.50 8.45
N THR A 96 -5.89 -15.74 8.78
CA THR A 96 -7.06 -16.04 9.63
C THR A 96 -6.93 -15.40 11.01
N ARG A 97 -5.75 -15.50 11.65
CA ARG A 97 -5.50 -14.82 12.94
C ARG A 97 -5.69 -13.32 12.84
N TYR A 98 -5.16 -12.70 11.77
CA TYR A 98 -5.33 -11.26 11.56
C TYR A 98 -6.79 -10.86 11.40
N ILE A 99 -7.59 -11.60 10.61
CA ILE A 99 -9.02 -11.31 10.40
C ILE A 99 -9.77 -11.32 11.74
N VAL A 100 -9.58 -12.37 12.54
CA VAL A 100 -10.25 -12.51 13.85
C VAL A 100 -9.84 -11.39 14.81
N ILE A 101 -8.54 -11.16 14.96
CA ILE A 101 -8.01 -10.12 15.86
C ILE A 101 -8.44 -8.74 15.39
N GLY A 102 -8.40 -8.47 14.08
CA GLY A 102 -8.85 -7.22 13.48
C GLY A 102 -10.34 -6.95 13.72
N ALA A 103 -11.19 -7.97 13.60
CA ALA A 103 -12.62 -7.85 13.86
C ALA A 103 -12.92 -7.58 15.35
N ILE A 104 -12.30 -8.36 16.26
CA ILE A 104 -12.43 -8.15 17.70
C ILE A 104 -11.95 -6.75 18.08
N HIS A 105 -10.79 -6.34 17.55
CA HIS A 105 -10.24 -5.01 17.78
C HIS A 105 -11.18 -3.90 17.34
N SER A 106 -11.79 -3.99 16.15
CA SER A 106 -12.75 -2.99 15.68
C SER A 106 -13.95 -2.81 16.63
N VAL A 107 -14.49 -3.92 17.15
CA VAL A 107 -15.62 -3.90 18.11
C VAL A 107 -15.19 -3.31 19.44
N VAL A 108 -14.08 -3.77 20.00
CA VAL A 108 -13.55 -3.26 21.28
C VAL A 108 -13.20 -1.78 21.17
N PHE A 109 -12.64 -1.34 20.04
CA PHE A 109 -12.30 0.05 19.80
C PHE A 109 -13.55 0.94 19.77
N ALA A 110 -14.57 0.55 19.02
CA ALA A 110 -15.84 1.28 18.96
C ALA A 110 -16.55 1.33 20.34
N ALA A 111 -16.56 0.20 21.07
CA ALA A 111 -17.14 0.15 22.41
C ALA A 111 -16.39 1.04 23.40
N ALA A 112 -15.06 1.07 23.35
CA ALA A 112 -14.25 1.94 24.20
C ALA A 112 -14.52 3.42 23.91
N LEU A 113 -14.69 3.81 22.65
CA LEU A 113 -15.07 5.18 22.30
C LEU A 113 -16.40 5.61 22.92
N GLY A 114 -17.43 4.76 22.84
CA GLY A 114 -18.74 5.09 23.38
C GLY A 114 -18.80 5.04 24.91
N LEU A 115 -18.16 4.04 25.52
CA LEU A 115 -18.26 3.82 26.98
C LEU A 115 -17.32 4.71 27.80
N LYS A 116 -16.17 5.11 27.24
CA LYS A 116 -15.13 5.84 27.99
C LYS A 116 -14.93 7.27 27.54
N PHE A 117 -15.19 7.59 26.27
CA PHE A 117 -14.98 8.92 25.70
C PHE A 117 -16.28 9.64 25.35
N ASP A 118 -17.43 9.07 25.70
CA ASP A 118 -18.77 9.59 25.40
C ASP A 118 -18.94 9.99 23.93
N ALA A 119 -18.23 9.29 23.03
CA ALA A 119 -18.31 9.56 21.61
C ALA A 119 -19.71 9.24 21.09
N SER A 120 -20.20 10.04 20.13
CA SER A 120 -21.52 9.83 19.56
C SER A 120 -21.65 8.43 18.95
N THR A 121 -22.87 7.88 18.96
CA THR A 121 -23.13 6.53 18.43
C THR A 121 -22.69 6.44 16.97
N GLY A 122 -22.94 7.48 16.17
CA GLY A 122 -22.49 7.57 14.78
C GLY A 122 -20.98 7.50 14.62
N THR A 123 -20.20 8.23 15.45
CA THR A 123 -18.73 8.16 15.44
C THR A 123 -18.22 6.77 15.84
N CYS A 124 -18.79 6.16 16.87
CA CYS A 124 -18.42 4.82 17.31
C CYS A 124 -18.64 3.77 16.21
N ILE A 125 -19.83 3.79 15.59
CA ILE A 125 -20.18 2.88 14.49
C ILE A 125 -19.29 3.16 13.27
N GLY A 126 -19.15 4.43 12.87
CA GLY A 126 -18.37 4.82 11.69
C GLY A 126 -16.89 4.41 11.78
N LEU A 127 -16.24 4.67 12.91
CA LEU A 127 -14.85 4.24 13.14
C LEU A 127 -14.73 2.72 13.30
N GLY A 128 -15.67 2.08 14.01
CA GLY A 128 -15.72 0.62 14.14
C GLY A 128 -15.84 -0.09 12.79
N LEU A 129 -16.78 0.36 11.95
CA LEU A 129 -16.98 -0.14 10.60
C LEU A 129 -15.77 0.14 9.70
N GLY A 130 -15.23 1.36 9.75
CA GLY A 130 -14.02 1.73 9.03
C GLY A 130 -12.86 0.78 9.33
N LEU A 131 -12.60 0.54 10.62
CA LEU A 131 -11.61 -0.44 11.04
C LEU A 131 -12.01 -1.86 10.61
N LEU A 132 -13.29 -2.23 10.51
CA LEU A 132 -13.70 -3.58 10.11
C LEU A 132 -13.56 -3.86 8.61
N VAL A 133 -13.50 -2.83 7.74
CA VAL A 133 -13.51 -2.99 6.28
C VAL A 133 -12.48 -3.99 5.78
N TRP A 134 -11.19 -3.80 6.10
CA TRP A 134 -10.14 -4.67 5.56
C TRP A 134 -10.22 -6.12 6.07
N PRO A 135 -10.40 -6.40 7.38
CA PRO A 135 -10.69 -7.74 7.86
C PRO A 135 -11.92 -8.38 7.19
N ALA A 136 -12.99 -7.61 6.97
CA ALA A 136 -14.20 -8.10 6.32
C ALA A 136 -13.96 -8.46 4.84
N VAL A 137 -13.23 -7.61 4.10
CA VAL A 137 -12.84 -7.88 2.70
C VAL A 137 -12.01 -9.17 2.61
N LEU A 138 -11.00 -9.33 3.47
CA LEU A 138 -10.18 -10.54 3.51
C LEU A 138 -11.01 -11.78 3.90
N GLY A 139 -11.89 -11.65 4.88
CA GLY A 139 -12.81 -12.72 5.30
C GLY A 139 -13.75 -13.14 4.18
N ALA A 140 -14.35 -12.18 3.47
CA ALA A 140 -15.21 -12.42 2.32
C ALA A 140 -14.44 -13.13 1.20
N MET A 141 -13.22 -12.68 0.89
CA MET A 141 -12.34 -13.33 -0.09
C MET A 141 -12.03 -14.78 0.30
N MET A 142 -11.73 -15.05 1.57
CA MET A 142 -11.54 -16.42 2.06
C MET A 142 -12.81 -17.27 1.95
N ALA A 143 -13.98 -16.69 2.23
CA ALA A 143 -15.27 -17.37 2.18
C ALA A 143 -15.69 -17.77 0.75
N THR A 144 -15.19 -17.08 -0.30
CA THR A 144 -15.44 -17.49 -1.69
C THR A 144 -14.83 -18.85 -2.07
N GLY A 145 -14.00 -19.44 -1.20
CA GLY A 145 -13.31 -20.70 -1.46
C GLY A 145 -12.12 -20.58 -2.41
N LEU A 146 -11.81 -19.35 -2.88
CA LEU A 146 -10.73 -19.06 -3.82
C LEU A 146 -9.36 -19.59 -3.33
N PHE A 147 -9.12 -19.52 -2.01
CA PHE A 147 -7.87 -19.95 -1.38
C PHE A 147 -7.95 -21.31 -0.67
N SER A 148 -9.08 -22.02 -0.77
CA SER A 148 -9.25 -23.33 -0.10
C SER A 148 -8.15 -24.33 -0.48
N ARG A 149 -7.74 -24.30 -1.75
CA ARG A 149 -6.63 -25.10 -2.32
C ARG A 149 -5.25 -24.78 -1.75
N PHE A 150 -5.07 -23.61 -1.13
CA PHE A 150 -3.79 -23.18 -0.56
C PHE A 150 -3.68 -23.44 0.93
N ALA A 151 -4.71 -24.04 1.55
CA ALA A 151 -4.72 -24.31 2.98
C ALA A 151 -3.47 -25.10 3.42
N ALA A 152 -3.08 -26.13 2.69
CA ALA A 152 -1.92 -26.95 3.03
C ALA A 152 -0.58 -26.28 2.66
N LYS A 153 -0.50 -25.65 1.48
CA LYS A 153 0.72 -24.99 0.98
C LYS A 153 0.36 -23.96 -0.09
N VAL A 154 0.91 -22.76 0.02
CA VAL A 154 0.86 -21.78 -1.07
C VAL A 154 1.86 -22.21 -2.15
N PRO A 155 1.42 -22.46 -3.40
CA PRO A 155 2.34 -22.79 -4.47
C PRO A 155 3.22 -21.58 -4.80
N VAL A 156 4.45 -21.86 -5.21
CA VAL A 156 5.35 -20.81 -5.72
C VAL A 156 4.87 -20.45 -7.12
N ALA A 157 4.59 -19.17 -7.36
CA ALA A 157 4.24 -18.68 -8.70
C ALA A 157 5.41 -18.90 -9.68
N GLU A 158 5.09 -19.03 -10.97
CA GLU A 158 6.09 -19.21 -12.04
C GLU A 158 7.14 -18.08 -12.07
N ASP A 159 6.68 -16.86 -11.80
CA ASP A 159 7.50 -15.66 -11.70
C ASP A 159 7.97 -15.37 -10.27
N LYS A 160 7.64 -16.26 -9.31
CA LYS A 160 7.86 -16.13 -7.87
C LYS A 160 7.19 -14.87 -7.28
N GLY A 161 6.25 -14.23 -7.99
CA GLY A 161 5.61 -12.97 -7.60
C GLY A 161 6.42 -11.71 -7.94
N PHE A 162 7.46 -11.82 -8.79
CA PHE A 162 8.25 -10.67 -9.21
C PHE A 162 7.45 -9.66 -10.03
N GLU A 163 6.53 -10.09 -10.91
CA GLU A 163 5.72 -9.17 -11.72
C GLU A 163 4.73 -8.39 -10.86
N GLY A 164 4.12 -9.06 -9.87
CA GLY A 164 3.25 -8.40 -8.89
C GLY A 164 4.01 -7.37 -8.04
N ALA A 165 5.18 -7.73 -7.52
CA ALA A 165 6.06 -6.79 -6.81
C ALA A 165 6.48 -5.61 -7.69
N ALA A 166 6.78 -5.86 -8.96
CA ALA A 166 7.17 -4.83 -9.92
C ALA A 166 6.03 -3.85 -10.25
N ILE A 167 4.77 -4.32 -10.28
CA ILE A 167 3.58 -3.44 -10.36
C ILE A 167 3.51 -2.53 -9.15
N LEU A 168 3.57 -3.10 -7.93
CA LEU A 168 3.54 -2.32 -6.69
C LEU A 168 4.65 -1.26 -6.68
N MET A 169 5.87 -1.64 -7.06
CA MET A 169 7.01 -0.73 -7.12
C MET A 169 6.81 0.40 -8.14
N THR A 170 6.21 0.09 -9.30
CA THR A 170 5.92 1.09 -10.34
C THR A 170 4.91 2.11 -9.84
N VAL A 171 3.77 1.64 -9.33
CA VAL A 171 2.67 2.52 -8.89
C VAL A 171 3.09 3.37 -7.69
N LEU A 172 3.66 2.74 -6.64
CA LEU A 172 4.11 3.46 -5.45
C LEU A 172 5.29 4.40 -5.75
N GLY A 173 6.18 4.03 -6.68
CA GLY A 173 7.27 4.88 -7.15
C GLY A 173 6.77 6.15 -7.84
N ILE A 174 5.77 6.02 -8.71
CA ILE A 174 5.14 7.17 -9.39
C ILE A 174 4.42 8.07 -8.38
N CYS A 175 3.62 7.50 -7.46
CA CYS A 175 2.97 8.27 -6.40
C CYS A 175 3.98 9.05 -5.56
N GLY A 176 5.09 8.40 -5.15
CA GLY A 176 6.16 9.04 -4.39
C GLY A 176 6.83 10.17 -5.17
N ALA A 177 7.17 9.94 -6.44
CA ALA A 177 7.83 10.94 -7.27
C ALA A 177 6.95 12.19 -7.46
N LEU A 178 5.66 12.00 -7.73
CA LEU A 178 4.70 13.11 -7.86
C LEU A 178 4.55 13.87 -6.55
N THR A 179 4.35 13.16 -5.43
CA THR A 179 4.17 13.78 -4.11
C THR A 179 5.36 14.64 -3.72
N ILE A 180 6.57 14.08 -3.82
CA ILE A 180 7.79 14.75 -3.39
C ILE A 180 8.14 15.89 -4.35
N SER A 181 7.88 15.74 -5.66
CA SER A 181 8.08 16.83 -6.63
C SER A 181 7.16 18.01 -6.34
N MET A 182 5.88 17.77 -6.04
CA MET A 182 4.93 18.83 -5.68
C MET A 182 5.33 19.51 -4.35
N LEU A 183 5.76 18.74 -3.35
CA LEU A 183 6.30 19.29 -2.10
C LEU A 183 7.51 20.19 -2.36
N LEU A 184 8.47 19.73 -3.18
CA LEU A 184 9.65 20.50 -3.53
C LEU A 184 9.29 21.78 -4.29
N LEU A 185 8.39 21.71 -5.27
CA LEU A 185 7.92 22.89 -6.02
C LEU A 185 7.23 23.90 -5.09
N GLY A 186 6.35 23.44 -4.20
CA GLY A 186 5.72 24.31 -3.21
C GLY A 186 6.74 24.97 -2.27
N MET A 187 7.82 24.27 -1.91
CA MET A 187 8.92 24.87 -1.13
C MET A 187 9.72 25.91 -1.92
N VAL A 188 9.99 25.68 -3.21
CA VAL A 188 10.69 26.63 -4.08
C VAL A 188 9.85 27.90 -4.27
N GLU A 189 8.54 27.75 -4.48
CA GLU A 189 7.61 28.88 -4.66
C GLU A 189 7.37 29.68 -3.37
N ALA A 190 7.49 29.05 -2.19
CA ALA A 190 7.40 29.75 -0.90
C ALA A 190 8.51 30.83 -0.71
N GLY A 191 9.51 30.87 -1.60
CA GLY A 191 10.30 32.07 -1.86
C GLY A 191 11.67 32.17 -1.17
N GLY A 192 12.43 33.19 -1.59
CA GLY A 192 13.86 33.34 -1.29
C GLY A 192 14.24 33.56 0.18
N ARG A 193 13.30 33.80 1.09
CA ARG A 193 13.62 33.84 2.54
C ARG A 193 13.83 32.44 3.12
N ALA A 194 13.00 31.47 2.71
CA ALA A 194 13.19 30.08 3.10
C ALA A 194 14.56 29.57 2.61
N MET A 195 14.95 29.90 1.37
CA MET A 195 16.26 29.53 0.82
C MET A 195 17.47 30.22 1.49
N ARG A 196 17.26 31.27 2.28
CA ARG A 196 18.34 31.89 3.08
C ARG A 196 18.62 31.14 4.38
N GLU A 197 17.68 30.31 4.84
CA GLU A 197 17.87 29.49 6.03
C GLU A 197 18.54 28.16 5.65
N GLY A 198 19.74 27.91 6.16
CA GLY A 198 20.50 26.69 5.84
C GLY A 198 19.72 25.39 6.07
N ARG A 199 18.83 25.35 7.08
CA ARG A 199 17.95 24.19 7.35
C ARG A 199 17.00 23.86 6.20
N MET A 200 16.45 24.88 5.53
CA MET A 200 15.52 24.67 4.42
C MET A 200 16.24 24.15 3.18
N VAL A 201 17.49 24.61 2.96
CA VAL A 201 18.36 24.07 1.90
C VAL A 201 18.61 22.57 2.12
N LEU A 202 18.89 22.15 3.37
CA LEU A 202 19.05 20.73 3.70
C LEU A 202 17.76 19.93 3.43
N ILE A 203 16.60 20.47 3.78
CA ILE A 203 15.31 19.83 3.49
C ILE A 203 15.09 19.70 1.98
N MET A 204 15.35 20.75 1.20
CA MET A 204 15.23 20.71 -0.26
C MET A 204 16.16 19.66 -0.88
N LEU A 205 17.42 19.57 -0.45
CA LEU A 205 18.35 18.54 -0.89
C LEU A 205 17.85 17.14 -0.53
N ALA A 206 17.28 16.98 0.67
CA ALA A 206 16.65 15.72 1.07
C ALA A 206 15.46 15.36 0.18
N LEU A 207 14.61 16.33 -0.20
CA LEU A 207 13.51 16.11 -1.13
C LEU A 207 14.00 15.73 -2.52
N ILE A 208 15.03 16.40 -3.07
CA ILE A 208 15.64 16.05 -4.36
C ILE A 208 16.13 14.60 -4.36
N MET A 209 16.80 14.18 -3.29
CA MET A 209 17.26 12.80 -3.12
C MET A 209 16.07 11.82 -3.01
N LEU A 210 14.97 12.20 -2.37
CA LEU A 210 13.74 11.40 -2.32
C LEU A 210 13.04 11.31 -3.69
N ILE A 211 13.14 12.33 -4.55
CA ILE A 211 12.71 12.27 -5.96
C ILE A 211 13.55 11.24 -6.70
N ALA A 212 14.88 11.32 -6.60
CA ALA A 212 15.79 10.36 -7.22
C ALA A 212 15.49 8.92 -6.74
N ARG A 213 15.22 8.73 -5.45
CA ARG A 213 14.78 7.46 -4.88
C ARG A 213 13.49 6.97 -5.51
N SER A 214 12.49 7.83 -5.66
CA SER A 214 11.18 7.47 -6.22
C SER A 214 11.27 7.14 -7.72
N ILE A 215 12.17 7.79 -8.45
CA ILE A 215 12.48 7.46 -9.84
C ILE A 215 13.14 6.08 -9.92
N LEU A 216 14.17 5.80 -9.11
CA LEU A 216 14.82 4.48 -9.06
C LEU A 216 13.81 3.38 -8.67
N HIS A 217 12.88 3.70 -7.77
CA HIS A 217 11.80 2.82 -7.37
C HIS A 217 10.90 2.43 -8.55
N ALA A 218 10.40 3.43 -9.29
CA ALA A 218 9.57 3.21 -10.46
C ALA A 218 10.35 2.52 -11.59
N GLN A 219 11.62 2.87 -11.81
CA GLN A 219 12.47 2.24 -12.83
C GLN A 219 12.72 0.77 -12.55
N ALA A 220 12.97 0.39 -11.29
CA ALA A 220 13.11 -1.01 -10.90
C ALA A 220 11.81 -1.79 -11.17
N GLY A 221 10.65 -1.21 -10.84
CA GLY A 221 9.35 -1.78 -11.18
C GLY A 221 9.14 -1.94 -12.70
N ILE A 222 9.33 -0.88 -13.47
CA ILE A 222 9.16 -0.91 -14.94
C ILE A 222 10.11 -1.92 -15.60
N SER A 223 11.34 -2.02 -15.12
CA SER A 223 12.30 -3.02 -15.61
C SER A 223 11.82 -4.45 -15.33
N GLY A 224 11.28 -4.70 -14.14
CA GLY A 224 10.68 -6.00 -13.78
C GLY A 224 9.52 -6.40 -14.69
N LEU A 225 8.76 -5.43 -15.19
CA LEU A 225 7.63 -5.69 -16.11
C LEU A 225 8.08 -5.87 -17.57
N ARG A 226 9.16 -5.21 -17.97
CA ARG A 226 9.66 -5.22 -19.37
C ARG A 226 10.60 -6.38 -19.66
N THR A 227 11.50 -6.71 -18.73
CA THR A 227 12.57 -7.67 -18.98
C THR A 227 12.15 -9.10 -18.63
N THR A 228 12.68 -10.10 -19.33
CA THR A 228 12.53 -11.52 -18.96
C THR A 228 13.66 -11.99 -18.03
N SER A 229 14.68 -11.17 -17.85
CA SER A 229 15.82 -11.46 -16.97
C SER A 229 15.48 -11.10 -15.53
N ILE A 230 15.47 -12.11 -14.66
CA ILE A 230 15.36 -11.92 -13.20
C ILE A 230 16.56 -11.15 -12.69
N ASP A 231 17.77 -11.51 -13.13
CA ASP A 231 19.01 -10.97 -12.56
C ASP A 231 19.03 -9.45 -12.62
N ARG A 232 18.63 -8.88 -13.77
CA ARG A 232 18.50 -7.43 -13.93
C ARG A 232 17.43 -6.83 -13.01
N SER A 233 16.30 -7.52 -12.84
CA SER A 233 15.21 -7.05 -11.98
C SER A 233 15.61 -7.06 -10.50
N VAL A 234 16.27 -8.13 -10.05
CA VAL A 234 16.84 -8.27 -8.70
C VAL A 234 17.94 -7.24 -8.48
N GLU A 235 18.84 -7.05 -9.43
CA GLU A 235 19.90 -6.05 -9.35
C GLU A 235 19.33 -4.63 -9.17
N LEU A 236 18.35 -4.24 -9.99
CA LEU A 236 17.73 -2.92 -9.89
C LEU A 236 16.92 -2.76 -8.59
N ALA A 237 16.21 -3.80 -8.14
CA ALA A 237 15.52 -3.80 -6.84
C ALA A 237 16.51 -3.65 -5.67
N ASN A 238 17.68 -4.30 -5.75
CA ASN A 238 18.74 -4.19 -4.75
C ASN A 238 19.41 -2.79 -4.76
N ARG A 239 19.66 -2.22 -5.94
CA ARG A 239 20.14 -0.84 -6.08
C ARG A 239 19.15 0.16 -5.50
N TYR A 240 17.86 0.02 -5.85
CA TYR A 240 16.77 0.82 -5.30
C TYR A 240 16.72 0.70 -3.77
N SER A 241 16.70 -0.51 -3.22
CA SER A 241 16.54 -0.71 -1.78
C SER A 241 17.73 -0.17 -0.99
N SER A 242 18.95 -0.32 -1.49
CA SER A 242 20.15 0.22 -0.86
C SER A 242 20.12 1.75 -0.86
N PHE A 243 19.82 2.36 -2.01
CA PHE A 243 19.66 3.82 -2.10
C PHE A 243 18.48 4.33 -1.25
N GLY A 244 17.39 3.57 -1.18
CA GLY A 244 16.20 3.88 -0.39
C GLY A 244 16.49 3.94 1.11
N ILE A 245 17.32 3.03 1.63
CA ILE A 245 17.76 3.04 3.03
C ILE A 245 18.66 4.25 3.29
N ILE A 246 19.68 4.48 2.45
CA ILE A 246 20.61 5.61 2.60
C ILE A 246 19.86 6.94 2.57
N SER A 247 18.98 7.12 1.58
CA SER A 247 18.18 8.35 1.45
C SER A 247 17.23 8.55 2.62
N ALA A 248 16.66 7.49 3.21
CA ALA A 248 15.86 7.63 4.41
C ALA A 248 16.67 8.19 5.60
N PHE A 249 17.88 7.69 5.83
CA PHE A 249 18.77 8.21 6.87
C PHE A 249 19.21 9.65 6.60
N CYS A 250 19.56 9.98 5.36
CA CYS A 250 19.92 11.34 4.98
C CYS A 250 18.75 12.32 5.16
N THR A 251 17.52 11.94 4.80
CA THR A 251 16.32 12.75 5.07
C THR A 251 16.07 12.88 6.57
N GLY A 252 16.17 11.78 7.34
CA GLY A 252 16.04 11.80 8.79
C GLY A 252 17.06 12.73 9.45
N GLY A 253 18.32 12.67 9.01
CA GLY A 253 19.40 13.56 9.47
C GLY A 253 19.14 15.03 9.12
N ALA A 254 18.70 15.34 7.90
CA ALA A 254 18.32 16.70 7.51
C ALA A 254 17.18 17.25 8.37
N MET A 255 16.16 16.43 8.64
CA MET A 255 15.03 16.80 9.51
C MET A 255 15.45 16.96 10.96
N LEU A 256 16.32 16.08 11.47
CA LEU A 256 16.86 16.17 12.83
C LEU A 256 17.63 17.48 13.02
N LEU A 257 18.51 17.82 12.07
CA LEU A 257 19.23 19.10 12.09
C LEU A 257 18.26 20.29 12.05
N ALA A 258 17.21 20.22 11.24
CA ALA A 258 16.19 21.27 11.21
C ALA A 258 15.50 21.43 12.58
N VAL A 259 15.10 20.33 13.21
CA VAL A 259 14.47 20.33 14.55
C VAL A 259 15.42 20.86 15.64
N MET A 260 16.71 20.52 15.59
CA MET A 260 17.70 21.05 16.53
C MET A 260 17.81 22.59 16.49
N THR A 261 17.44 23.22 15.38
CA THR A 261 17.44 24.69 15.25
C THR A 261 16.18 25.38 15.76
N THR A 262 15.07 24.66 15.95
CA THR A 262 13.75 25.24 16.29
C THR A 262 13.36 25.08 17.76
N GLN A 263 14.30 24.68 18.61
CA GLN A 263 14.10 24.12 19.96
C GLN A 263 13.74 22.64 19.90
N LEU A 264 14.49 21.83 20.69
CA LEU A 264 14.34 20.38 20.73
C LEU A 264 13.02 20.00 21.41
N ASP A 265 12.01 19.71 20.60
CA ASP A 265 10.75 19.12 21.05
C ASP A 265 10.79 17.59 20.89
N VAL A 266 10.41 16.89 21.96
CA VAL A 266 10.33 15.43 22.01
C VAL A 266 9.36 14.90 20.95
N LEU A 267 8.26 15.61 20.69
CA LEU A 267 7.30 15.22 19.67
C LEU A 267 7.89 15.34 18.27
N MET A 268 8.66 16.39 17.99
CA MET A 268 9.38 16.54 16.73
C MET A 268 10.42 15.43 16.53
N LEU A 269 11.18 15.06 17.58
CA LEU A 269 12.14 13.94 17.51
C LEU A 269 11.46 12.61 17.21
N ALA A 270 10.33 12.33 17.86
CA ALA A 270 9.52 11.15 17.58
C ALA A 270 9.01 11.18 16.12
N GLY A 271 8.54 12.33 15.64
CA GLY A 271 8.13 12.55 14.26
C GLY A 271 9.25 12.27 13.25
N VAL A 272 10.48 12.74 13.50
CA VAL A 272 11.65 12.48 12.64
C VAL A 272 12.00 10.99 12.62
N THR A 273 12.02 10.34 13.77
CA THR A 273 12.30 8.90 13.88
C THR A 273 11.24 8.09 13.14
N GLY A 274 9.97 8.47 13.33
CA GLY A 274 8.85 7.84 12.64
C GLY A 274 8.93 8.02 11.12
N LEU A 275 9.12 9.24 10.63
CA LEU A 275 9.28 9.50 9.20
C LEU A 275 10.45 8.70 8.61
N THR A 276 11.58 8.65 9.30
CA THR A 276 12.77 7.87 8.88
C THR A 276 12.41 6.39 8.74
N TRP A 277 11.72 5.81 9.72
CA TRP A 277 11.29 4.42 9.68
C TRP A 277 10.26 4.14 8.58
N MET A 278 9.28 5.01 8.37
CA MET A 278 8.33 4.92 7.25
C MET A 278 9.07 4.91 5.91
N LEU A 279 10.05 5.80 5.76
CA LEU A 279 10.90 5.85 4.58
C LEU A 279 11.77 4.58 4.45
N MET A 280 12.19 3.93 5.53
CA MET A 280 12.97 2.69 5.44
C MET A 280 12.13 1.43 5.19
N ALA A 281 10.87 1.42 5.62
CA ALA A 281 10.04 0.21 5.65
C ALA A 281 9.96 -0.49 4.28
N TRP A 282 9.58 0.24 3.23
CA TRP A 282 9.42 -0.35 1.91
C TRP A 282 10.74 -0.83 1.26
N PRO A 283 11.84 -0.05 1.24
CA PRO A 283 13.15 -0.54 0.81
C PRO A 283 13.59 -1.84 1.50
N MET A 284 13.38 -1.95 2.82
CA MET A 284 13.74 -3.16 3.57
C MET A 284 12.87 -4.37 3.17
N ILE A 285 11.56 -4.16 3.00
CA ILE A 285 10.63 -5.20 2.54
C ILE A 285 11.04 -5.71 1.15
N ILE A 286 11.32 -4.80 0.21
CA ILE A 286 11.75 -5.15 -1.15
C ILE A 286 13.09 -5.89 -1.13
N ARG A 287 14.10 -5.38 -0.39
CA ARG A 287 15.41 -6.05 -0.28
C ARG A 287 15.26 -7.48 0.21
N ARG A 288 14.46 -7.69 1.26
CA ARG A 288 14.20 -9.02 1.80
C ARG A 288 13.45 -9.90 0.81
N PHE A 289 12.39 -9.38 0.19
CA PHE A 289 11.57 -10.12 -0.77
C PHE A 289 12.37 -10.67 -1.95
N PHE A 290 13.20 -9.82 -2.58
CA PHE A 290 14.04 -10.21 -3.72
C PHE A 290 15.24 -11.06 -3.26
N GLY A 291 15.88 -10.71 -2.15
CA GLY A 291 17.02 -11.45 -1.60
C GLY A 291 16.69 -12.89 -1.22
N ASP A 292 15.57 -13.11 -0.52
CA ASP A 292 15.16 -14.47 -0.10
C ASP A 292 14.86 -15.37 -1.31
N ARG A 293 14.25 -14.81 -2.37
CA ARG A 293 13.96 -15.55 -3.60
C ARG A 293 15.21 -15.87 -4.40
N GLN A 294 16.12 -14.90 -4.54
CA GLN A 294 17.40 -15.13 -5.20
C GLN A 294 18.21 -16.21 -4.46
N PHE A 295 18.20 -16.17 -3.12
CA PHE A 295 18.90 -17.17 -2.31
C PHE A 295 18.29 -18.57 -2.47
N ASN A 296 16.95 -18.67 -2.48
CA ASN A 296 16.27 -19.95 -2.75
C ASN A 296 16.60 -20.51 -4.14
N ASP A 297 16.77 -19.64 -5.13
CA ASP A 297 17.14 -20.05 -6.49
C ASP A 297 18.57 -20.59 -6.56
N LEU A 298 19.49 -19.94 -5.86
CA LEU A 298 20.88 -20.41 -5.73
C LEU A 298 20.95 -21.76 -5.01
N LEU A 299 20.15 -21.96 -3.97
CA LEU A 299 20.09 -23.24 -3.24
C LEU A 299 19.47 -24.37 -4.05
N ALA A 300 18.52 -24.06 -4.94
CA ALA A 300 17.91 -25.06 -5.81
C ALA A 300 18.86 -25.55 -6.92
N GLY A 301 19.93 -24.80 -7.23
CA GLY A 301 20.97 -25.21 -8.18
C GLY A 301 20.41 -25.51 -9.57
N GLU A 302 20.87 -26.60 -10.20
CA GLU A 302 20.36 -27.05 -11.51
C GLU A 302 18.89 -27.50 -11.50
N HIS A 303 18.31 -27.70 -10.32
CA HIS A 303 16.90 -28.03 -10.13
C HIS A 303 16.02 -26.80 -9.91
N ALA A 304 16.59 -25.59 -9.94
CA ALA A 304 15.80 -24.37 -9.90
C ALA A 304 14.84 -24.37 -11.09
N ASP A 305 13.54 -24.24 -10.80
CA ASP A 305 12.55 -24.05 -11.84
C ASP A 305 12.95 -22.82 -12.66
N VAL A 306 13.15 -23.04 -13.97
CA VAL A 306 13.46 -21.98 -14.93
C VAL A 306 12.37 -20.93 -14.80
N HIS A 307 12.77 -19.72 -14.43
CA HIS A 307 11.84 -18.62 -14.26
C HIS A 307 11.06 -18.36 -15.53
N ARG A 308 9.76 -18.16 -15.33
CA ARG A 308 8.82 -17.81 -16.40
C ARG A 308 8.01 -16.62 -15.96
N ARG A 309 7.52 -15.90 -16.96
CA ARG A 309 6.58 -14.81 -16.73
C ARG A 309 5.31 -15.33 -16.09
N ALA A 310 4.69 -14.48 -15.29
CA ALA A 310 3.39 -14.81 -14.73
C ALA A 310 2.38 -14.92 -15.90
N PRO A 311 1.52 -15.95 -15.93
CA PRO A 311 0.54 -16.12 -17.00
C PRO A 311 -0.44 -14.94 -17.10
N ASP A 312 -0.59 -14.19 -16.00
CA ASP A 312 -1.44 -13.03 -15.87
C ASP A 312 -0.70 -11.69 -15.89
N ALA A 313 0.60 -11.68 -16.20
CA ALA A 313 1.38 -10.44 -16.24
C ALA A 313 1.51 -9.68 -14.89
N GLY A 314 1.22 -10.34 -13.76
CA GLY A 314 1.10 -9.71 -12.45
C GLY A 314 -0.21 -8.95 -12.23
N LEU A 315 -1.20 -9.06 -13.13
CA LEU A 315 -2.48 -8.37 -13.00
C LEU A 315 -3.26 -8.78 -11.74
N THR A 316 -3.06 -9.98 -11.18
CA THR A 316 -3.58 -10.33 -9.84
C THR A 316 -2.98 -9.46 -8.75
N GLY A 317 -1.70 -9.11 -8.85
CA GLY A 317 -1.03 -8.18 -7.95
C GLY A 317 -1.61 -6.76 -8.04
N LEU A 318 -1.94 -6.30 -9.25
CA LEU A 318 -2.71 -5.07 -9.46
C LEU A 318 -4.10 -5.17 -8.80
N GLY A 319 -4.79 -6.30 -8.94
CA GLY A 319 -6.09 -6.52 -8.32
C GLY A 319 -6.06 -6.40 -6.79
N TRP A 320 -5.03 -6.95 -6.13
CA TRP A 320 -4.83 -6.78 -4.69
C TRP A 320 -4.54 -5.33 -4.29
N LEU A 321 -3.80 -4.59 -5.12
CA LEU A 321 -3.56 -3.16 -4.89
C LEU A 321 -4.87 -2.37 -4.94
N LEU A 322 -5.70 -2.58 -5.96
CA LEU A 322 -7.00 -1.92 -6.09
C LEU A 322 -7.92 -2.27 -4.92
N LEU A 323 -8.00 -3.54 -4.54
CA LEU A 323 -8.85 -3.96 -3.44
C LEU A 323 -8.41 -3.37 -2.10
N ALA A 324 -7.09 -3.27 -1.86
CA ALA A 324 -6.54 -2.65 -0.66
C ALA A 324 -6.77 -1.13 -0.65
N HIS A 325 -6.62 -0.46 -1.80
CA HIS A 325 -6.86 0.97 -1.93
C HIS A 325 -8.35 1.31 -1.77
N ALA A 326 -9.25 0.54 -2.39
CA ALA A 326 -10.70 0.64 -2.18
C ALA A 326 -11.08 0.49 -0.69
N ALA A 327 -10.52 -0.53 -0.01
CA ALA A 327 -10.77 -0.74 1.42
C ALA A 327 -10.24 0.42 2.27
N TYR A 328 -9.09 1.00 1.91
CA TYR A 328 -8.54 2.18 2.56
C TYR A 328 -9.46 3.40 2.35
N CYS A 329 -9.92 3.68 1.12
CA CYS A 329 -10.86 4.76 0.84
C CYS A 329 -12.17 4.60 1.64
N LEU A 330 -12.75 3.40 1.66
CA LEU A 330 -13.96 3.13 2.45
C LEU A 330 -13.73 3.30 3.95
N THR A 331 -12.57 2.89 4.46
CA THR A 331 -12.19 3.09 5.87
C THR A 331 -12.21 4.57 6.25
N LEU A 332 -11.78 5.45 5.34
CA LEU A 332 -11.77 6.89 5.56
C LEU A 332 -13.16 7.53 5.37
N LEU A 333 -13.99 7.02 4.47
CA LEU A 333 -15.32 7.59 4.20
C LEU A 333 -16.35 7.23 5.27
N LEU A 334 -16.30 6.02 5.84
CA LEU A 334 -17.34 5.51 6.74
C LEU A 334 -17.62 6.38 7.97
N PRO A 335 -16.63 6.97 8.67
CA PRO A 335 -16.90 7.90 9.77
C PRO A 335 -17.75 9.10 9.35
N GLY A 336 -17.52 9.67 8.17
CA GLY A 336 -18.27 10.81 7.66
C GLY A 336 -19.65 10.46 7.08
N LEU A 337 -19.87 9.19 6.70
CA LEU A 337 -21.17 8.72 6.20
C LEU A 337 -22.15 8.35 7.31
N VAL A 338 -21.63 7.90 8.46
CA VAL A 338 -22.45 7.40 9.58
C VAL A 338 -22.48 8.36 10.77
N GLY A 339 -21.46 9.21 10.93
CA GLY A 339 -21.37 10.16 12.03
C GLY A 339 -21.99 11.51 11.68
N GLU A 340 -23.00 11.93 12.45
CA GLU A 340 -23.59 13.28 12.36
C GLU A 340 -22.61 14.39 12.79
N ASP A 341 -21.63 14.05 13.64
CA ASP A 341 -20.65 14.99 14.23
C ASP A 341 -19.18 14.63 13.91
N ALA A 342 -18.93 13.77 12.91
CA ALA A 342 -17.56 13.39 12.60
C ALA A 342 -16.76 14.65 12.21
N PRO A 343 -15.54 14.86 12.75
CA PRO A 343 -14.75 16.05 12.47
C PRO A 343 -14.39 16.09 10.97
N HIS A 344 -15.23 16.77 10.19
CA HIS A 344 -15.16 16.83 8.74
C HIS A 344 -13.76 17.27 8.25
N LYS A 345 -13.08 18.14 9.00
CA LYS A 345 -11.82 18.78 8.58
C LYS A 345 -10.67 17.84 8.20
N LEU A 346 -10.51 16.68 8.86
CA LEU A 346 -9.45 15.73 8.49
C LEU A 346 -9.81 14.97 7.21
N PHE A 347 -11.10 14.70 7.03
CA PHE A 347 -11.64 13.96 5.88
C PHE A 347 -11.82 14.87 4.66
N ASP A 348 -12.17 16.15 4.84
CA ASP A 348 -12.37 17.14 3.78
C ASP A 348 -11.11 17.34 2.91
N ILE A 349 -9.92 17.25 3.51
CA ILE A 349 -8.63 17.36 2.79
C ILE A 349 -8.41 16.17 1.86
N LEU A 350 -8.89 14.98 2.26
CA LEU A 350 -8.79 13.75 1.46
C LEU A 350 -9.98 13.60 0.49
N ASP A 351 -11.13 14.15 0.85
CA ASP A 351 -12.35 14.08 0.05
C ASP A 351 -12.20 14.89 -1.24
N GLY A 352 -11.34 15.94 -1.24
CA GLY A 352 -10.93 16.71 -2.43
C GLY A 352 -12.08 17.40 -3.18
N ALA A 353 -13.30 17.20 -2.68
CA ALA A 353 -14.56 17.42 -3.34
C ALA A 353 -15.35 18.46 -2.55
N SER A 354 -14.80 19.68 -2.48
CA SER A 354 -15.45 20.79 -1.79
C SER A 354 -16.85 21.04 -2.39
N GLY A 355 -17.87 20.55 -1.69
CA GLY A 355 -19.29 20.73 -2.03
C GLY A 355 -19.91 19.69 -2.97
N ARG A 356 -19.26 18.54 -3.25
CA ARG A 356 -19.91 17.43 -3.97
C ARG A 356 -20.36 16.33 -3.01
N SER A 357 -21.30 15.51 -3.46
CA SER A 357 -21.83 14.40 -2.67
C SER A 357 -20.75 13.34 -2.39
N PRO A 358 -20.54 12.91 -1.14
CA PRO A 358 -19.55 11.90 -0.78
C PRO A 358 -19.85 10.52 -1.40
N TRP A 359 -21.08 10.30 -1.86
CA TRP A 359 -21.50 9.08 -2.55
C TRP A 359 -20.75 8.83 -3.87
N TRP A 360 -20.17 9.86 -4.48
CA TRP A 360 -19.27 9.67 -5.63
C TRP A 360 -18.03 8.87 -5.23
N ASN A 361 -17.40 9.22 -4.10
CA ASN A 361 -16.22 8.52 -3.61
C ASN A 361 -16.56 7.10 -3.14
N VAL A 362 -17.74 6.89 -2.55
CA VAL A 362 -18.25 5.54 -2.24
C VAL A 362 -18.42 4.71 -3.51
N GLY A 363 -19.08 5.25 -4.54
CA GLY A 363 -19.30 4.58 -5.81
C GLY A 363 -17.98 4.21 -6.50
N LEU A 364 -17.00 5.13 -6.49
CA LEU A 364 -15.66 4.88 -7.02
C LEU A 364 -14.92 3.79 -6.26
N ALA A 365 -14.92 3.83 -4.92
CA ALA A 365 -14.25 2.82 -4.11
C ALA A 365 -14.90 1.43 -4.29
N MET A 366 -16.23 1.36 -4.41
CA MET A 366 -16.93 0.11 -4.69
C MET A 366 -16.60 -0.43 -6.09
N PHE A 367 -16.54 0.44 -7.11
CA PHE A 367 -16.16 0.03 -8.46
C PHE A 367 -14.69 -0.41 -8.53
N GLU A 368 -13.80 0.29 -7.82
CA GLU A 368 -12.39 -0.10 -7.67
C GLU A 368 -12.26 -1.48 -7.01
N GLY A 369 -12.99 -1.71 -5.92
CA GLY A 369 -13.02 -3.01 -5.24
C GLY A 369 -13.53 -4.13 -6.15
N TRP A 370 -14.56 -3.86 -6.96
CA TRP A 370 -15.07 -4.83 -7.94
C TRP A 370 -14.05 -5.11 -9.05
N ALA A 371 -13.42 -4.07 -9.62
CA ALA A 371 -12.35 -4.24 -10.60
C ALA A 371 -11.17 -5.04 -10.03
N GLY A 372 -10.77 -4.75 -8.78
CA GLY A 372 -9.74 -5.50 -8.06
C GLY A 372 -10.11 -6.98 -7.88
N TYR A 373 -11.33 -7.26 -7.46
CA TYR A 373 -11.87 -8.61 -7.31
C TYR A 373 -11.85 -9.41 -8.63
N GLU A 374 -12.30 -8.79 -9.72
CA GLU A 374 -12.34 -9.42 -11.05
C GLU A 374 -10.93 -9.69 -11.59
N LEU A 375 -9.98 -8.78 -11.34
CA LEU A 375 -8.56 -9.00 -11.64
C LEU A 375 -8.00 -10.17 -10.83
N ILE A 376 -8.24 -10.26 -9.52
CA ILE A 376 -7.75 -11.39 -8.70
C ILE A 376 -8.31 -12.72 -9.20
N ARG A 377 -9.59 -12.75 -9.61
CA ARG A 377 -10.24 -13.96 -10.13
C ARG A 377 -9.89 -14.32 -11.57
N MET A 378 -9.36 -13.37 -12.33
CA MET A 378 -9.08 -13.53 -13.76
C MET A 378 -10.28 -14.05 -14.55
N THR A 379 -11.46 -13.47 -14.33
CA THR A 379 -12.68 -13.84 -15.08
C THR A 379 -12.56 -13.46 -16.55
N ARG A 380 -13.48 -13.89 -17.42
CA ARG A 380 -13.45 -13.49 -18.84
C ARG A 380 -13.56 -11.97 -19.06
N HIS A 381 -14.12 -11.25 -18.10
CA HIS A 381 -14.40 -9.82 -18.20
C HIS A 381 -13.41 -8.94 -17.42
N HIS A 382 -12.40 -9.51 -16.74
CA HIS A 382 -11.49 -8.77 -15.85
C HIS A 382 -10.88 -7.52 -16.52
N ARG A 383 -10.42 -7.63 -17.77
CA ARG A 383 -9.83 -6.50 -18.50
C ARG A 383 -10.84 -5.41 -18.79
N ILE A 384 -12.04 -5.78 -19.26
CA ILE A 384 -13.09 -4.83 -19.63
C ILE A 384 -13.52 -4.06 -18.38
N ILE A 385 -13.74 -4.75 -17.26
CA ILE A 385 -14.16 -4.14 -16.00
C ILE A 385 -13.06 -3.21 -15.46
N ALA A 386 -11.80 -3.64 -15.50
CA ALA A 386 -10.68 -2.79 -15.06
C ALA A 386 -10.49 -1.54 -15.93
N LEU A 387 -10.67 -1.65 -17.25
CA LEU A 387 -10.61 -0.51 -18.18
C LEU A 387 -11.80 0.44 -17.98
N ALA A 388 -13.01 -0.10 -17.79
CA ALA A 388 -14.19 0.69 -17.48
C ALA A 388 -14.00 1.45 -16.16
N TYR A 389 -13.45 0.80 -15.13
CA TYR A 389 -13.06 1.45 -13.88
C TYR A 389 -12.08 2.59 -14.12
N ALA A 390 -10.98 2.34 -14.83
CA ALA A 390 -9.96 3.36 -15.08
C ALA A 390 -10.55 4.61 -15.77
N ALA A 391 -11.41 4.41 -16.77
CA ALA A 391 -12.08 5.50 -17.48
C ALA A 391 -13.06 6.27 -16.59
N VAL A 392 -13.95 5.58 -15.88
CA VAL A 392 -14.94 6.19 -14.99
C VAL A 392 -14.26 6.91 -13.83
N ALA A 393 -13.29 6.28 -13.18
CA ALA A 393 -12.55 6.88 -12.07
C ALA A 393 -11.79 8.15 -12.50
N SER A 394 -11.17 8.14 -13.68
CA SER A 394 -10.53 9.35 -14.23
C SER A 394 -11.56 10.47 -14.46
N ALA A 395 -12.70 10.16 -15.09
CA ALA A 395 -13.74 11.15 -15.39
C ALA A 395 -14.37 11.73 -14.12
N VAL A 396 -14.73 10.88 -13.14
CA VAL A 396 -15.30 11.31 -11.88
C VAL A 396 -14.28 12.09 -11.05
N THR A 397 -13.01 11.68 -11.02
CA THR A 397 -11.95 12.43 -10.34
C THR A 397 -11.81 13.84 -10.93
N LEU A 398 -11.75 13.97 -12.26
CA LEU A 398 -11.72 15.28 -12.93
C LEU A 398 -12.97 16.12 -12.61
N TYR A 399 -14.14 15.50 -12.52
CA TYR A 399 -15.39 16.16 -12.14
C TYR A 399 -15.37 16.66 -10.68
N LEU A 400 -14.89 15.84 -9.73
CA LEU A 400 -14.80 16.20 -8.31
C LEU A 400 -13.80 17.34 -8.08
N PHE A 401 -12.68 17.33 -8.79
CA PHE A 401 -11.65 18.37 -8.72
C PHE A 401 -11.87 19.53 -9.69
N TRP A 402 -12.95 19.53 -10.47
CA TRP A 402 -13.27 20.59 -11.42
C TRP A 402 -13.28 22.00 -10.79
N PRO A 403 -13.86 22.22 -9.58
CA PRO A 403 -13.81 23.55 -8.95
C PRO A 403 -12.38 24.01 -8.65
N ALA A 404 -11.49 23.11 -8.24
CA ALA A 404 -10.08 23.42 -8.00
C ALA A 404 -9.35 23.75 -9.32
N LEU A 405 -9.69 23.05 -10.41
CA LEU A 405 -9.16 23.36 -11.74
C LEU A 405 -9.65 24.73 -12.25
N GLN A 406 -10.91 25.09 -12.04
CA GLN A 406 -11.43 26.42 -12.40
C GLN A 406 -10.76 27.56 -11.62
N GLN A 407 -10.29 27.29 -10.41
CA GLN A 407 -9.51 28.26 -9.64
C GLN A 407 -8.14 28.51 -10.28
N LEU A 408 -7.54 27.54 -10.98
CA LEU A 408 -6.27 27.75 -11.68
C LEU A 408 -6.37 28.81 -12.78
N ASP A 409 -7.48 28.86 -13.52
CA ASP A 409 -7.68 29.83 -14.61
C ASP A 409 -7.72 31.28 -14.08
N ASN A 410 -8.21 31.46 -12.86
CA ASN A 410 -8.35 32.78 -12.22
C ASN A 410 -7.11 33.22 -11.44
N ILE A 411 -6.12 32.34 -11.30
CA ILE A 411 -5.00 32.53 -10.39
C ILE A 411 -3.72 32.50 -11.22
N ARG A 412 -3.03 33.65 -11.29
CA ARG A 412 -1.61 33.64 -11.65
C ARG A 412 -0.93 32.64 -10.70
N ILE A 413 -0.28 31.62 -11.24
CA ILE A 413 0.47 30.57 -10.53
C ILE A 413 1.62 31.24 -9.75
N SER A 414 1.30 31.92 -8.66
CA SER A 414 2.25 32.72 -7.88
C SER A 414 2.17 32.42 -6.39
N SER A 415 1.33 31.47 -5.97
CA SER A 415 1.29 31.02 -4.57
C SER A 415 1.43 29.49 -4.48
N PRO A 416 2.35 28.99 -3.63
CA PRO A 416 2.60 27.57 -3.42
C PRO A 416 1.37 26.79 -2.94
N GLN A 417 0.40 27.48 -2.32
CA GLN A 417 -0.84 26.86 -1.87
C GLN A 417 -1.63 26.23 -3.01
N HIS A 418 -1.56 26.78 -4.23
CA HIS A 418 -2.29 26.24 -5.38
C HIS A 418 -1.68 24.94 -5.90
N LEU A 419 -0.35 24.80 -5.86
CA LEU A 419 0.30 23.53 -6.20
C LEU A 419 -0.12 22.43 -5.23
N PHE A 420 -0.26 22.75 -3.94
CA PHE A 420 -0.75 21.79 -2.94
C PHE A 420 -2.21 21.38 -3.17
N MET A 421 -3.04 22.23 -3.76
CA MET A 421 -4.42 21.86 -4.13
C MET A 421 -4.48 20.86 -5.30
N LEU A 422 -3.46 20.80 -6.16
CA LEU A 422 -3.39 19.85 -7.27
C LEU A 422 -2.80 18.50 -6.89
N LEU A 423 -2.11 18.41 -5.75
CA LEU A 423 -1.50 17.18 -5.30
C LEU A 423 -2.52 16.04 -5.11
N PRO A 424 -3.67 16.23 -4.41
CA PRO A 424 -4.69 15.19 -4.29
C PRO A 424 -5.24 14.73 -5.64
N LEU A 425 -5.47 15.65 -6.60
CA LEU A 425 -5.90 15.31 -7.96
C LEU A 425 -4.86 14.44 -8.67
N ALA A 426 -3.59 14.87 -8.64
CA ALA A 426 -2.50 14.13 -9.29
C ALA A 426 -2.38 12.71 -8.72
N LEU A 427 -2.51 12.56 -7.40
CA LEU A 427 -2.49 11.26 -6.73
C LEU A 427 -3.69 10.38 -7.05
N ALA A 428 -4.89 10.96 -7.05
CA ALA A 428 -6.12 10.25 -7.38
C ALA A 428 -6.12 9.70 -8.83
N LEU A 429 -5.39 10.37 -9.74
CA LEU A 429 -5.24 9.91 -11.13
C LEU A 429 -4.17 8.83 -11.33
N VAL A 430 -3.24 8.62 -10.39
CA VAL A 430 -2.16 7.62 -10.58
C VAL A 430 -2.70 6.20 -10.68
N ILE A 431 -3.64 5.82 -9.80
CA ILE A 431 -4.24 4.47 -9.78
C ILE A 431 -4.97 4.18 -11.10
N PRO A 432 -5.96 4.96 -11.56
CA PRO A 432 -6.66 4.66 -12.81
C PRO A 432 -5.74 4.73 -14.04
N ALA A 433 -4.79 5.68 -14.09
CA ALA A 433 -3.80 5.73 -15.17
C ALA A 433 -2.92 4.47 -15.19
N SER A 434 -2.50 3.99 -14.02
CA SER A 434 -1.72 2.76 -13.89
C SER A 434 -2.52 1.54 -14.35
N VAL A 435 -3.81 1.46 -13.98
CA VAL A 435 -4.70 0.38 -14.46
C VAL A 435 -4.82 0.41 -15.99
N LEU A 436 -5.07 1.58 -16.57
CA LEU A 436 -5.19 1.74 -18.02
C LEU A 436 -3.92 1.27 -18.76
N VAL A 437 -2.75 1.64 -18.27
CA VAL A 437 -1.45 1.27 -18.89
C VAL A 437 -1.13 -0.20 -18.66
N LEU A 438 -1.32 -0.72 -17.45
CA LEU A 438 -0.91 -2.08 -17.08
C LEU A 438 -1.82 -3.15 -17.68
N VAL A 439 -3.14 -2.90 -17.74
CA VAL A 439 -4.11 -3.85 -18.32
C VAL A 439 -3.95 -3.94 -19.85
N ASN A 440 -3.57 -2.84 -20.51
CA ASN A 440 -3.33 -2.80 -21.96
C ASN A 440 -1.90 -3.18 -22.35
N ARG A 441 -1.05 -3.60 -21.40
CA ARG A 441 0.32 -3.98 -21.71
C ARG A 441 0.33 -5.22 -22.61
N ASN A 442 0.79 -5.06 -23.85
CA ASN A 442 1.05 -6.18 -24.75
C ASN A 442 2.22 -6.99 -24.21
N ILE A 443 1.96 -8.22 -23.78
CA ILE A 443 3.01 -9.15 -23.37
C ILE A 443 3.01 -10.29 -24.35
N ALA A 444 4.13 -10.44 -25.06
CA ALA A 444 4.36 -11.62 -25.86
C ALA A 444 4.33 -12.84 -24.92
N PRO A 445 3.43 -13.82 -25.12
CA PRO A 445 3.44 -15.04 -24.33
C PRO A 445 4.79 -15.72 -24.56
N THR A 446 5.64 -15.71 -23.56
CA THR A 446 6.96 -16.33 -23.64
C THR A 446 6.77 -17.83 -23.43
N ALA A 447 6.69 -18.53 -24.57
CA ALA A 447 6.64 -19.98 -24.73
C ALA A 447 5.43 -20.72 -24.13
N ARG A 448 4.60 -21.30 -25.02
CA ARG A 448 3.66 -22.38 -24.66
C ARG A 448 4.41 -23.46 -23.89
N ALA A 449 3.88 -23.88 -22.74
CA ALA A 449 4.43 -24.96 -21.93
C ALA A 449 4.75 -26.18 -22.80
N ARG A 450 6.05 -26.45 -23.04
CA ARG A 450 6.49 -27.78 -23.48
C ARG A 450 6.65 -28.61 -22.23
N VAL A 451 5.66 -29.47 -21.97
CA VAL A 451 5.82 -30.54 -20.98
C VAL A 451 6.97 -31.42 -21.45
N ARG A 452 8.13 -31.30 -20.80
CA ARG A 452 9.19 -32.31 -20.94
C ARG A 452 8.70 -33.52 -20.16
N PHE A 453 8.14 -34.50 -20.87
CA PHE A 453 7.94 -35.81 -20.29
C PHE A 453 9.33 -36.34 -19.90
N LYS A 454 9.56 -36.55 -18.60
CA LYS A 454 10.68 -37.38 -18.17
C LYS A 454 10.48 -38.73 -18.84
N PRO A 455 11.42 -39.23 -19.65
CA PRO A 455 11.36 -40.62 -20.08
C PRO A 455 11.30 -41.48 -18.82
N LYS A 456 10.37 -42.43 -18.78
CA LYS A 456 10.37 -43.48 -17.75
C LYS A 456 11.70 -44.21 -17.92
N SER A 457 12.60 -44.05 -16.96
CA SER A 457 13.77 -44.91 -16.79
C SER A 457 13.34 -46.22 -16.15
#